data_AF-A0A225UWM0-F1
#
_entry.id   AF-A0A225UWM0-F1
#
_cell.length_a   1.000
_cell.length_b   1.000
_cell.length_c   1.000
_cell.angle_alpha   90.00
_cell.angle_beta   90.00
_cell.angle_gamma   90.00
#
_symmetry.space_group_name_H-M   'P 1'
#
loop_
_entity.id
_entity.type
_entity.pdbx_description
1 polymer ?
#
loop_
_entity_poly.entity_id
_entity_poly.type
_entity_poly.pdbx_seq_one_letter_code
_entity_poly.pdbx_strand_id
1 'polypeptide(L)'
;MERYDKVPSFLRSFARENPGSTVSCQLDTKGRFFRAFMSFGALIGGQDNWVPILECDGTHMKHAKYNGVCLLLVGKDGDWGNIPVADLYTKRQLTILSGFSQAAFKLE
;
A
#
# COMPACT_ATOMS: atom_id res chain seq x y z
N MET A 1 -5.30 18.65 16.83
CA MET A 1 -4.19 17.68 16.72
C MET A 1 -4.71 16.48 15.95
N GLU A 2 -4.27 16.33 14.70
CA GLU A 2 -4.87 15.41 13.74
C GLU A 2 -4.35 13.98 14.00
N ARG A 3 -5.24 12.99 14.08
CA ARG A 3 -4.86 11.61 14.46
C ARG A 3 -3.93 10.92 13.46
N TYR A 4 -3.67 11.52 12.29
CA TYR A 4 -2.79 10.98 11.26
C TYR A 4 -1.39 11.61 11.22
N ASP A 5 -1.10 12.57 12.11
CA ASP A 5 0.23 13.22 12.21
C ASP A 5 1.35 12.21 12.48
N LYS A 6 1.00 11.06 13.07
CA LYS A 6 1.95 9.97 13.36
C LYS A 6 2.23 9.06 12.16
N VAL A 7 1.41 9.08 11.11
CA VAL A 7 1.56 8.17 9.96
C VAL A 7 2.94 8.29 9.30
N PRO A 8 3.47 9.49 9.01
CA PRO A 8 4.82 9.62 8.46
C PRO A 8 5.90 9.01 9.38
N SER A 9 5.81 9.25 10.69
CA SER A 9 6.77 8.73 11.68
C SER A 9 6.68 7.21 11.85
N PHE A 10 5.47 6.67 11.76
CA PHE A 10 5.22 5.23 11.78
C PHE A 10 5.84 4.56 10.54
N LEU A 11 5.55 5.06 9.34
CA LEU A 11 6.07 4.50 8.09
C LEU A 11 7.60 4.56 8.04
N ARG A 12 8.20 5.65 8.51
CA ARG A 12 9.66 5.76 8.64
C ARG A 12 10.23 4.72 9.59
N SER A 13 9.58 4.49 10.73
CA SER A 13 10.00 3.47 11.68
C SER A 13 9.82 2.07 11.09
N PHE A 14 8.69 1.80 10.44
CA PHE A 14 8.42 0.54 9.74
C PHE A 14 9.53 0.21 8.73
N ALA A 15 9.89 1.15 7.85
CA ALA A 15 10.94 0.94 6.86
C ALA A 15 12.33 0.73 7.49
N ARG A 16 12.61 1.38 8.63
CA ARG A 16 13.86 1.19 9.38
C ARG A 16 13.93 -0.21 10.01
N GLU A 17 12.86 -0.66 10.64
CA GLU A 17 12.82 -1.96 11.32
C GLU A 17 12.68 -3.14 10.33
N ASN A 18 12.24 -2.88 9.09
CA ASN A 18 12.04 -3.91 8.06
C ASN A 18 12.85 -3.56 6.79
N PRO A 19 14.16 -3.83 6.76
CA PRO A 19 15.01 -3.56 5.60
C PRO A 19 14.44 -4.13 4.30
N GLY A 20 14.56 -3.37 3.21
CA GLY A 20 13.99 -3.71 1.90
C GLY A 20 12.52 -3.33 1.73
N SER A 21 11.82 -2.95 2.80
CA SER A 21 10.44 -2.44 2.71
C SER A 21 10.39 -1.10 1.98
N THR A 22 9.31 -0.87 1.22
CA THR A 22 9.07 0.40 0.54
C THR A 22 7.89 1.11 1.18
N VAL A 23 8.06 2.38 1.53
CA VAL A 23 7.00 3.22 2.08
C VAL A 23 6.93 4.55 1.36
N SER A 24 5.74 5.11 1.25
CA SER A 24 5.52 6.47 0.78
C SER A 24 4.38 7.11 1.56
N CYS A 25 4.51 8.39 1.87
CA CYS A 25 3.47 9.16 2.56
C CYS A 25 3.40 10.55 1.92
N GLN A 26 2.22 10.90 1.41
CA GLN A 26 1.97 12.22 0.88
C GLN A 26 1.04 12.99 1.81
N LEU A 27 1.38 14.25 2.03
CA LEU A 27 0.55 15.22 2.72
C LEU A 27 -0.12 16.14 1.68
N ASP A 28 -1.31 16.65 1.99
CA ASP A 28 -1.95 17.68 1.17
C ASP A 28 -1.29 19.05 1.33
N THR A 29 -1.77 20.05 0.61
CA THR A 29 -1.26 21.44 0.67
C THR A 29 -1.39 22.10 2.05
N LYS A 30 -2.14 21.50 2.97
CA LYS A 30 -2.31 21.94 4.36
C LYS A 30 -1.50 21.09 5.35
N GLY A 31 -0.63 20.22 4.87
CA GLY A 31 0.20 19.34 5.69
C GLY A 31 -0.56 18.15 6.30
N ARG A 32 -1.77 17.85 5.83
CA ARG A 32 -2.62 16.79 6.38
C ARG A 32 -2.43 15.49 5.62
N PHE A 33 -2.64 14.36 6.28
CA PHE A 33 -2.53 13.05 5.63
C PHE A 33 -3.45 12.94 4.41
N PHE A 34 -2.87 12.59 3.26
CA PHE A 34 -3.58 12.47 2.00
C PHE A 34 -3.58 11.03 1.48
N ARG A 35 -2.39 10.45 1.26
CA ARG A 35 -2.22 9.05 0.84
C ARG A 35 -0.96 8.44 1.43
N ALA A 36 -0.95 7.12 1.59
CA ALA A 36 0.26 6.37 1.93
C ALA A 36 0.29 5.02 1.22
N PHE A 37 1.51 4.56 0.97
CA PHE A 37 1.82 3.23 0.46
C PHE A 37 2.79 2.55 1.41
N MET A 38 2.65 1.24 1.60
CA MET A 38 3.54 0.42 2.41
C MET A 38 3.64 -0.98 1.80
N SER A 39 4.85 -1.51 1.64
CA SER A 39 5.11 -2.88 1.23
C SER A 39 6.25 -3.50 2.04
N PHE A 40 6.19 -4.81 2.25
CA PHE A 40 7.16 -5.55 3.07
C PHE A 40 8.34 -6.04 2.22
N GLY A 41 9.56 -5.69 2.63
CA GLY A 41 10.79 -6.05 1.91
C GLY A 41 11.00 -7.56 1.79
N ALA A 42 10.71 -8.30 2.86
CA ALA A 42 10.81 -9.76 2.87
C ALA A 42 9.90 -10.41 1.80
N LEU A 43 8.74 -9.82 1.54
CA LEU A 43 7.80 -10.32 0.54
C LEU A 43 8.25 -9.96 -0.88
N ILE A 44 8.73 -8.73 -1.08
CA ILE A 44 9.33 -8.31 -2.36
C ILE A 44 10.51 -9.21 -2.74
N GLY A 45 11.40 -9.52 -1.78
CA GLY A 45 12.55 -10.39 -2.03
C GLY A 45 12.20 -11.86 -2.31
N GLY A 46 11.01 -12.31 -1.90
CA GLY A 46 10.53 -13.68 -2.11
C GLY A 46 9.64 -13.87 -3.34
N GLN A 47 9.28 -12.80 -4.03
CA GLN A 47 8.24 -12.80 -5.07
C GLN A 47 8.53 -13.72 -6.26
N ASP A 48 9.81 -14.00 -6.55
CA ASP A 48 10.21 -14.89 -7.63
C ASP A 48 9.79 -16.36 -7.40
N ASN A 49 9.44 -16.70 -6.16
CA ASN A 49 8.95 -18.04 -5.78
C ASN A 49 7.42 -18.12 -5.73
N TRP A 50 6.71 -17.05 -6.09
CA TRP A 50 5.25 -16.99 -6.05
C TRP A 50 4.65 -17.44 -7.38
N VAL A 51 3.36 -17.75 -7.34
CA VAL A 51 2.56 -17.81 -8.57
C VAL A 51 2.55 -16.40 -9.17
N PRO A 52 2.77 -16.23 -10.49
CA PRO A 52 2.88 -14.93 -11.15
C PRO A 52 1.51 -14.26 -11.36
N ILE A 53 0.71 -14.19 -10.30
CA ILE A 53 -0.60 -13.57 -10.23
C ILE A 53 -0.60 -12.60 -9.05
N LEU A 54 -1.13 -11.41 -9.30
CA LEU A 54 -1.42 -10.42 -8.27
C LEU A 54 -2.90 -10.09 -8.30
N GLU A 55 -3.51 -10.13 -7.13
CA GLU A 55 -4.89 -9.75 -6.87
C GLU A 55 -4.91 -8.41 -6.13
N CYS A 56 -5.98 -7.63 -6.31
CA CYS A 56 -6.19 -6.40 -5.57
C CYS A 56 -7.60 -6.39 -5.00
N ASP A 57 -7.72 -6.16 -3.69
CA ASP A 57 -9.00 -5.92 -3.03
C ASP A 57 -9.03 -4.50 -2.43
N GLY A 58 -10.23 -3.96 -2.25
CA GLY A 58 -10.43 -2.58 -1.80
C GLY A 58 -11.53 -2.46 -0.77
N THR A 59 -11.20 -1.91 0.41
CA THR A 59 -12.19 -1.63 1.46
C THR A 59 -12.41 -0.13 1.64
N HIS A 60 -13.67 0.26 1.79
CA HIS A 60 -14.06 1.64 2.05
C HIS A 60 -13.89 1.99 3.52
N MET A 61 -13.06 2.99 3.80
CA MET A 61 -12.94 3.58 5.13
C MET A 61 -13.92 4.74 5.25
N LYS A 62 -14.99 4.57 6.04
CA LYS A 62 -16.08 5.56 6.20
C LYS A 62 -15.90 6.49 7.41
N HIS A 63 -14.69 6.60 7.96
CA HIS A 63 -14.47 7.44 9.14
C HIS A 63 -14.55 8.93 8.77
N ALA A 64 -15.24 9.74 9.56
CA ALA A 64 -15.39 11.19 9.32
C ALA A 64 -14.07 11.98 9.17
N LYS A 65 -12.92 11.40 9.57
CA LYS A 65 -11.59 12.02 9.51
C LYS A 65 -10.82 11.57 8.25
N TYR A 66 -11.09 10.36 7.79
CA TYR A 66 -10.54 9.81 6.57
C TYR A 66 -11.62 8.98 5.89
N ASN A 67 -12.28 9.61 4.92
CA ASN A 67 -13.25 8.98 4.04
C ASN A 67 -12.53 8.61 2.74
N GLY A 68 -12.09 7.37 2.62
CA GLY A 68 -11.21 6.93 1.54
C GLY A 68 -11.29 5.43 1.30
N VAL A 69 -10.33 4.90 0.56
CA VAL A 69 -10.22 3.48 0.21
C VAL A 69 -8.85 2.97 0.65
N CYS A 70 -8.82 1.78 1.25
CA CYS A 70 -7.60 1.01 1.48
C CYS A 70 -7.58 -0.10 0.42
N LEU A 71 -6.56 -0.10 -0.42
CA LEU A 71 -6.31 -1.13 -1.41
C LEU A 71 -5.24 -2.08 -0.88
N LEU A 72 -5.51 -3.37 -0.93
CA LEU A 72 -4.58 -4.44 -0.56
C LEU A 72 -4.14 -5.15 -1.83
N LEU A 73 -2.83 -5.19 -2.08
CA LEU A 73 -2.20 -6.01 -3.11
C LEU A 73 -1.87 -7.38 -2.51
N VAL A 74 -2.34 -8.45 -3.15
CA VAL A 74 -2.20 -9.83 -2.69
C VAL A 74 -1.51 -10.67 -3.75
N GLY A 75 -0.44 -11.37 -3.37
CA GLY A 75 0.19 -12.41 -4.18
C GLY A 75 -0.32 -13.80 -3.80
N LYS A 76 0.10 -14.81 -4.55
CA LYS A 76 -0.24 -16.21 -4.32
C LYS A 76 1.02 -17.05 -4.13
N ASP A 77 1.09 -17.82 -3.05
CA ASP A 77 2.15 -18.83 -2.91
C ASP A 77 1.90 -20.04 -3.82
N GLY A 78 2.85 -21.00 -3.81
CA GLY A 78 2.74 -22.23 -4.59
C GLY A 78 1.57 -23.14 -4.22
N ASP A 79 0.97 -22.94 -3.05
CA ASP A 79 -0.21 -23.66 -2.54
C ASP A 79 -1.51 -22.85 -2.71
N TRP A 80 -1.48 -21.77 -3.51
CA TRP A 80 -2.59 -20.84 -3.74
C TRP A 80 -3.06 -20.05 -2.51
N GLY A 81 -2.25 -20.01 -1.45
CA GLY A 81 -2.44 -19.18 -0.28
C GLY A 81 -2.23 -17.70 -0.57
N ASN A 82 -2.95 -16.84 0.16
CA ASN A 82 -2.87 -15.38 -0.01
C ASN A 82 -1.67 -14.81 0.74
N ILE A 83 -0.84 -14.04 0.04
CA ILE A 83 0.27 -13.29 0.62
C ILE A 83 -0.03 -11.77 0.53
N PRO A 84 -0.28 -11.06 1.64
CA PRO A 84 -0.51 -9.61 1.61
C PRO A 84 0.79 -8.86 1.31
N VAL A 85 0.93 -8.28 0.13
CA VAL A 85 2.18 -7.70 -0.38
C VAL A 85 2.33 -6.23 0.03
N ALA A 86 1.25 -5.46 -0.14
CA ALA A 86 1.27 -4.02 0.04
C ALA A 86 -0.11 -3.43 0.34
N ASP A 87 -0.11 -2.32 1.07
CA ASP A 87 -1.27 -1.51 1.38
C ASP A 87 -1.15 -0.12 0.75
N LEU A 88 -2.24 0.38 0.18
CA LEU A 88 -2.37 1.73 -0.34
C LEU A 88 -3.62 2.41 0.23
N TYR A 89 -3.43 3.51 0.95
CA TYR A 89 -4.48 4.36 1.48
C TYR A 89 -4.65 5.59 0.60
N THR A 90 -5.87 5.83 0.08
CA THR A 90 -6.16 7.00 -0.77
C THR A 90 -7.55 7.59 -0.51
N LYS A 91 -7.67 8.92 -0.66
CA LYS A 91 -8.95 9.65 -0.53
C LYS A 91 -9.86 9.54 -1.77
N ARG A 92 -9.34 9.05 -2.90
CA ARG A 92 -10.10 8.94 -4.17
C ARG A 92 -10.15 7.50 -4.67
N GLN A 93 -11.28 7.16 -5.29
CA GLN A 93 -11.47 5.92 -6.04
C GLN A 93 -10.37 5.83 -7.11
N LEU A 94 -9.58 4.76 -7.07
CA LEU A 94 -8.59 4.46 -8.11
C LEU A 94 -9.36 3.87 -9.30
N THR A 95 -9.27 4.50 -10.48
CA THR A 95 -9.69 3.83 -11.72
C THR A 95 -8.59 2.81 -12.04
N ILE A 96 -8.79 1.57 -11.62
CA ILE A 96 -7.92 0.46 -12.02
C ILE A 96 -8.28 0.14 -13.47
N LEU A 97 -7.53 0.69 -14.42
CA LEU A 97 -7.60 0.21 -15.80
C LEU A 97 -7.01 -1.21 -15.81
N SER A 98 -7.79 -2.17 -16.30
CA SER A 98 -7.39 -3.57 -16.46
C SER A 98 -6.12 -3.66 -17.32
N GLY A 99 -4.98 -3.81 -16.67
CA GLY A 99 -3.68 -3.83 -17.34
C GLY A 99 -2.53 -3.94 -16.36
N PHE A 100 -2.60 -4.87 -15.40
CA PHE A 100 -1.46 -5.22 -14.55
C PHE A 100 -0.47 -6.07 -15.36
N SER A 101 0.32 -5.39 -16.19
CA SER A 101 1.53 -5.92 -16.81
C SER A 101 2.72 -5.15 -16.22
N GLN A 102 3.35 -5.75 -15.21
CA GLN A 102 4.71 -5.56 -14.65
C GLN A 102 5.37 -4.15 -14.53
N ALA A 103 4.73 -3.06 -14.88
CA ALA A 103 5.34 -1.73 -14.85
C ALA A 103 4.79 -0.90 -13.68
N ALA A 104 5.59 -0.84 -12.62
CA ALA A 104 5.72 0.26 -11.66
C ALA A 104 4.45 1.06 -11.30
N PHE A 105 4.04 0.96 -10.03
CA PHE A 105 3.36 2.05 -9.34
C PHE A 105 4.26 3.30 -9.35
N LYS A 106 4.24 4.08 -10.44
CA LYS A 106 4.79 5.43 -10.43
C LYS A 106 3.78 6.34 -9.74
N LEU A 107 4.08 6.65 -8.49
CA LEU A 107 3.45 7.75 -7.77
C LEU A 107 4.02 9.05 -8.33
N GLU A 108 3.25 9.75 -9.17
CA GLU A 108 3.47 11.17 -9.50
C GLU A 108 3.11 12.08 -8.31
#